data_AF-A0A260B895-F1
#
_entry.id   AF-A0A260B895-F1
#
_cell.length_a   1.000
_cell.length_b   1.000
_cell.length_c   1.000
_cell.angle_alpha   90.00
_cell.angle_beta   90.00
_cell.angle_gamma   90.00
#
_symmetry.space_group_name_H-M   'P 1'
#
loop_
_entity.id
_entity.type
_entity.pdbx_description
1 polymer ?
#
loop_
_entity_poly.entity_id
_entity_poly.type
_entity_poly.pdbx_seq_one_letter_code
_entity_poly.pdbx_strand_id
1 'polypeptide(L)'
;MLGMIDPIWAGVVGGAVGGGFTTLATILGARNERKGRLDELDKTRDIAEDKARREYKQKLVTDWRIGLAQAAQEEAEWERLMDLDAAAPIRPKITGQVWFESLRPHLPASEAGLQALVFGAEVSYDPVRGLRLADEIARIEREWGLI
;
A
#
# COMPACT_ATOMS: atom_id res chain seq x y z
N MET A 1 -42.43 9.97 1.80
CA MET A 1 -40.96 9.92 1.97
C MET A 1 -40.37 10.12 0.58
N LEU A 2 -40.10 11.33 0.05
CA LEU A 2 -39.08 12.31 0.47
C LEU A 2 -37.88 11.56 1.03
N GLY A 3 -36.77 11.34 0.30
CA GLY A 3 -35.93 12.25 -0.48
C GLY A 3 -34.51 11.91 0.02
N MET A 4 -33.49 11.72 -0.81
CA MET A 4 -32.58 12.80 -1.16
C MET A 4 -31.53 12.24 -2.13
N ILE A 5 -31.55 12.79 -3.33
CA ILE A 5 -30.48 12.74 -4.32
C ILE A 5 -29.34 13.63 -3.81
N ASP A 6 -28.09 13.21 -4.01
CA ASP A 6 -26.87 13.98 -3.71
C ASP A 6 -26.97 15.44 -4.15
N PRO A 7 -26.51 16.39 -3.31
CA PRO A 7 -25.25 17.05 -3.67
C PRO A 7 -24.48 17.61 -2.46
N ILE A 8 -23.29 17.10 -2.16
CA ILE A 8 -22.28 17.87 -1.42
C ILE A 8 -20.90 17.75 -2.10
N TRP A 9 -20.90 18.05 -3.40
CA TRP A 9 -19.89 18.94 -3.97
C TRP A 9 -20.53 20.32 -4.02
N ALA A 10 -20.49 21.05 -2.91
CA ALA A 10 -20.97 22.43 -2.84
C ALA A 10 -20.08 23.19 -1.88
N GLY A 11 -19.29 24.14 -2.39
CA GLY A 11 -18.51 24.99 -1.49
C GLY A 11 -17.41 25.89 -2.05
N VAL A 12 -17.21 26.05 -3.37
CA VAL A 12 -16.52 27.25 -3.88
C VAL A 12 -17.59 28.29 -4.18
N VAL A 13 -17.91 29.10 -3.19
CA VAL A 13 -18.53 30.40 -3.39
C VAL A 13 -17.57 31.43 -2.82
N GLY A 14 -16.78 32.00 -3.72
CA GLY A 14 -15.96 33.16 -3.45
C GLY A 14 -16.85 34.36 -3.16
N GLY A 15 -16.84 34.82 -1.92
CA GLY A 15 -17.24 36.18 -1.58
C GLY A 15 -16.01 37.08 -1.67
N ALA A 16 -15.88 37.82 -2.78
CA ALA A 16 -15.03 39.02 -2.82
C ALA A 16 -15.88 40.18 -3.32
N VAL A 17 -16.43 40.91 -2.34
CA VAL A 17 -17.00 42.24 -2.53
C VAL A 17 -15.84 43.24 -2.41
N GLY A 18 -15.72 44.14 -3.39
CA GLY A 18 -14.72 45.21 -3.46
C GLY A 18 -14.09 45.21 -4.86
N GLY A 19 -14.40 46.11 -5.77
CA GLY A 19 -14.37 47.56 -5.60
C GLY A 19 -13.09 48.07 -6.28
N GLY A 20 -13.24 48.88 -7.33
CA GLY A 20 -12.14 49.69 -7.86
C GLY A 20 -11.63 49.29 -9.25
N PHE A 21 -12.02 50.10 -10.24
CA PHE A 21 -11.26 50.31 -11.48
C PHE A 21 -9.82 50.72 -11.15
N THR A 22 -8.81 50.08 -11.75
CA THR A 22 -7.58 50.69 -12.31
C THR A 22 -6.63 49.60 -12.83
N THR A 23 -5.98 49.87 -13.98
CA THR A 23 -4.84 49.16 -14.60
C THR A 23 -5.11 47.93 -15.50
N LEU A 24 -5.49 48.19 -16.75
CA LEU A 24 -5.50 47.20 -17.85
C LEU A 24 -4.10 46.85 -18.41
N ALA A 25 -3.00 47.34 -17.82
CA ALA A 25 -1.65 47.14 -18.35
C ALA A 25 -0.84 45.99 -17.71
N THR A 26 -1.28 45.41 -16.59
CA THR A 26 -0.52 44.34 -15.88
C THR A 26 -1.10 42.93 -16.11
N ILE A 27 -2.26 42.82 -16.75
CA ILE A 27 -3.06 41.57 -16.79
C ILE A 27 -2.51 40.54 -17.79
N LEU A 28 -1.82 40.97 -18.85
CA LEU A 28 -1.23 40.02 -19.81
C LEU A 28 0.06 39.35 -19.31
N GLY A 29 0.89 40.05 -18.52
CA GLY A 29 2.08 39.47 -17.88
C GLY A 29 1.76 38.61 -16.65
N ALA A 30 0.89 39.11 -15.76
CA ALA A 30 0.52 38.41 -14.54
C ALA A 30 -0.25 37.09 -14.79
N ARG A 31 -0.98 36.98 -15.90
CA ARG A 31 -1.72 35.75 -16.25
C ARG A 31 -0.79 34.64 -16.73
N ASN A 32 0.30 34.96 -17.45
CA ASN A 32 1.31 33.97 -17.85
C ASN A 32 2.19 33.53 -16.67
N GLU A 33 2.62 34.45 -15.81
CA GLU A 33 3.42 34.12 -14.62
C GLU A 33 2.65 33.30 -13.57
N ARG A 34 1.34 33.55 -13.41
CA ARG A 34 0.47 32.72 -12.54
C ARG A 34 0.27 31.33 -13.14
N LYS A 35 0.15 31.21 -14.46
CA LYS A 35 -0.01 29.91 -15.12
C LYS A 35 1.27 29.07 -15.02
N GLY A 36 2.44 29.69 -15.18
CA GLY A 36 3.73 29.03 -14.97
C GLY A 36 3.95 28.57 -13.53
N ARG A 37 3.60 29.39 -12.53
CA ARG A 37 3.66 29.01 -11.11
C ARG A 37 2.68 27.91 -10.72
N LEU A 38 1.46 27.91 -11.28
CA LEU A 38 0.49 26.83 -11.03
C LEU A 38 0.96 25.51 -11.66
N ASP A 39 1.51 25.55 -12.87
CA ASP A 39 2.09 24.37 -13.55
C ASP A 39 3.32 23.83 -12.79
N GLU A 40 4.12 24.71 -12.17
CA GLU A 40 5.24 24.33 -11.31
C GLU A 40 4.79 23.72 -9.96
N LEU A 41 3.75 24.28 -9.34
CA LEU A 41 3.12 23.71 -8.15
C LEU A 41 2.47 22.35 -8.42
N ASP A 42 1.85 22.17 -9.58
CA ASP A 42 1.27 20.88 -9.98
C ASP A 42 2.37 19.84 -10.17
N LYS A 43 3.44 20.17 -10.90
CA LYS A 43 4.60 19.27 -11.08
C LYS A 43 5.26 18.88 -9.77
N THR A 44 5.44 19.83 -8.86
CA THR A 44 6.05 19.53 -7.54
C THR A 44 5.14 18.66 -6.69
N ARG A 45 3.81 18.82 -6.77
CA ARG A 45 2.85 17.92 -6.13
C ARG A 45 2.93 16.52 -6.74
N ASP A 46 2.93 16.40 -8.06
CA ASP A 46 2.98 15.11 -8.75
C ASP A 46 4.27 14.34 -8.40
N ILE A 47 5.42 15.03 -8.37
CA ILE A 47 6.69 14.43 -7.93
C ILE A 47 6.63 13.96 -6.48
N ALA A 48 6.01 14.75 -5.58
CA ALA A 48 5.88 14.39 -4.18
C ALA A 48 4.95 13.19 -3.98
N GLU A 49 3.82 13.13 -4.71
CA GLU A 49 2.88 12.02 -4.70
C GLU A 49 3.52 10.73 -5.22
N ASP A 50 4.28 10.80 -6.31
CA ASP A 50 5.00 9.65 -6.86
C ASP A 50 6.09 9.14 -5.92
N LYS A 51 6.83 10.06 -5.28
CA LYS A 51 7.83 9.70 -4.26
C LYS A 51 7.18 9.01 -3.06
N ALA A 52 6.10 9.58 -2.53
CA ALA A 52 5.36 9.01 -1.40
C ALA A 52 4.80 7.63 -1.73
N ARG A 53 4.28 7.43 -2.95
CA ARG A 53 3.78 6.13 -3.42
C ARG A 53 4.91 5.10 -3.49
N ARG A 54 6.09 5.49 -3.97
CA ARG A 54 7.26 4.60 -4.03
C ARG A 54 7.74 4.20 -2.64
N GLU A 55 7.87 5.17 -1.73
CA GLU A 55 8.28 4.94 -0.33
C GLU A 55 7.28 4.00 0.38
N TYR A 56 5.98 4.22 0.19
CA TYR A 56 4.94 3.34 0.73
C TYR A 56 5.09 1.89 0.25
N LYS A 57 5.27 1.69 -1.07
CA LYS A 57 5.49 0.36 -1.66
C LYS A 57 6.76 -0.31 -1.13
N GLN A 58 7.86 0.44 -1.00
CA GLN A 58 9.12 -0.07 -0.43
C GLN A 58 8.94 -0.51 1.02
N LYS A 59 8.20 0.28 1.80
CA LYS A 59 7.88 -0.07 3.18
C LYS A 59 7.07 -1.36 3.25
N LEU A 60 6.04 -1.52 2.43
CA LEU A 60 5.26 -2.76 2.37
C LEU A 60 6.14 -3.98 2.07
N VAL A 61 6.96 -3.92 1.02
CA VAL A 61 7.87 -5.02 0.67
C VAL A 61 8.85 -5.35 1.80
N THR A 62 9.36 -4.32 2.48
CA THR A 62 10.23 -4.50 3.65
C THR A 62 9.50 -5.20 4.79
N ASP A 63 8.29 -4.74 5.13
CA ASP A 63 7.46 -5.32 6.18
C ASP A 63 7.11 -6.79 5.86
N TRP A 64 6.81 -7.11 4.59
CA TRP A 64 6.54 -8.48 4.15
C TRP A 64 7.76 -9.39 4.28
N ARG A 65 8.95 -8.91 3.89
CA ARG A 65 10.20 -9.68 4.02
C ARG A 65 10.56 -9.95 5.48
N ILE A 66 10.43 -8.94 6.33
CA ILE A 66 10.67 -9.08 7.77
C ILE A 66 9.69 -10.10 8.35
N GLY A 67 8.39 -9.94 8.07
CA GLY A 67 7.37 -10.85 8.56
C GLY A 67 7.55 -12.30 8.10
N LEU A 68 7.96 -12.50 6.85
CA LEU A 68 8.26 -13.82 6.32
C LEU A 68 9.47 -14.47 7.00
N ALA A 69 10.53 -13.69 7.25
CA ALA A 69 11.71 -14.16 7.96
C ALA A 69 11.40 -14.53 9.43
N GLN A 70 10.54 -13.74 10.09
CA GLN A 70 10.06 -14.03 11.44
C GLN A 70 9.24 -15.33 11.47
N ALA A 71 8.30 -15.51 10.53
CA ALA A 71 7.51 -16.74 10.44
C ALA A 71 8.39 -17.99 10.23
N ALA A 72 9.47 -17.86 9.45
CA ALA A 72 10.44 -18.94 9.27
C ALA A 72 11.20 -19.28 10.56
N GLN A 73 11.55 -18.27 11.36
CA GLN A 73 12.21 -18.45 12.66
C GLN A 73 11.26 -19.10 13.67
N GLU A 74 10.01 -18.65 13.73
CA GLU A 74 8.97 -19.21 14.61
C GLU A 74 8.70 -20.68 14.29
N GLU A 75 8.64 -21.06 13.01
CA GLU A 75 8.48 -22.47 12.62
C GLU A 75 9.69 -23.30 13.03
N ALA A 76 10.91 -22.81 12.79
CA ALA A 76 12.13 -23.54 13.18
C ALA A 76 12.24 -23.71 14.71
N GLU A 77 11.78 -22.73 15.48
CA GLU A 77 11.69 -22.83 16.94
C GLU A 77 10.62 -23.85 17.35
N TRP A 78 9.45 -23.83 16.70
CA TRP A 78 8.39 -24.81 16.93
C TRP A 78 8.84 -26.25 16.64
N GLU A 79 9.52 -26.48 15.51
CA GLU A 79 10.10 -27.79 15.16
C GLU A 79 11.11 -28.25 16.22
N ARG A 80 12.02 -27.36 16.65
CA ARG A 80 12.98 -27.67 17.71
C ARG A 80 12.29 -28.05 19.03
N LEU A 81 11.22 -27.35 19.40
CA LEU A 81 10.47 -27.63 20.64
C LEU A 81 9.70 -28.96 20.54
N MET A 82 9.24 -29.33 19.34
CA MET A 82 8.58 -30.61 19.11
C MET A 82 9.53 -31.80 19.28
N ASP A 83 10.78 -31.67 18.83
CA ASP A 83 11.80 -32.70 18.99
C ASP A 83 12.21 -32.94 20.46
N LEU A 84 11.94 -31.99 21.34
CA LEU A 84 12.30 -32.05 22.77
C LEU A 84 11.23 -32.73 23.65
N ASP A 85 10.20 -33.32 23.03
CA ASP A 85 9.04 -33.94 23.72
C ASP A 85 8.36 -32.97 24.71
N ALA A 86 8.53 -31.67 24.47
CA ALA A 86 7.79 -30.63 25.16
C ALA A 86 6.31 -30.75 24.74
N ALA A 87 5.38 -30.57 25.69
CA ALA A 87 3.94 -30.59 25.42
C ALA A 87 3.65 -29.82 24.11
N ALA A 88 3.00 -30.49 23.16
CA ALA A 88 2.92 -30.06 21.76
C ALA A 88 2.69 -28.54 21.63
N PRO A 89 3.73 -27.76 21.31
CA PRO A 89 3.60 -26.31 21.22
C PRO A 89 2.60 -25.96 20.11
N ILE A 90 1.89 -24.84 20.28
CA ILE A 90 0.97 -24.37 19.25
C ILE A 90 1.79 -23.95 18.04
N ARG A 91 1.48 -24.53 16.88
CA ARG A 91 2.16 -24.19 15.63
C ARG A 91 1.91 -22.72 15.27
N PRO A 92 2.94 -21.93 14.94
CA PRO A 92 2.79 -20.52 14.61
C PRO A 92 1.93 -20.33 13.36
N LYS A 93 1.11 -19.29 13.37
CA LYS A 93 0.17 -18.96 12.29
C LYS A 93 0.53 -17.63 11.65
N ILE A 94 0.48 -17.58 10.32
CA ILE A 94 0.71 -16.35 9.55
C ILE A 94 -0.59 -15.60 9.23
N THR A 95 -1.75 -16.27 9.25
CA THR A 95 -3.05 -15.61 9.09
C THR A 95 -3.31 -14.64 10.24
N GLY A 96 -3.85 -13.46 9.92
CA GLY A 96 -4.06 -12.40 10.90
C GLY A 96 -2.81 -11.58 11.22
N GLN A 97 -1.62 -11.99 10.74
CA GLN A 97 -0.44 -11.15 10.83
C GLN A 97 -0.57 -9.96 9.87
N VAL A 98 -0.26 -8.76 10.35
CA VAL A 98 -0.42 -7.51 9.58
C VAL A 98 0.34 -7.54 8.25
N TRP A 99 1.56 -8.09 8.26
CA TRP A 99 2.36 -8.22 7.05
C TRP A 99 1.71 -9.16 6.02
N PHE A 100 1.07 -10.23 6.48
CA PHE A 100 0.45 -11.21 5.58
C PHE A 100 -0.89 -10.71 5.04
N GLU A 101 -1.72 -10.10 5.88
CA GLU A 101 -3.00 -9.53 5.45
C GLU A 101 -2.82 -8.35 4.49
N SER A 102 -1.72 -7.58 4.62
CA SER A 102 -1.38 -6.53 3.66
C SER A 102 -0.79 -7.06 2.34
N LEU A 103 -0.16 -8.25 2.35
CA LEU A 103 0.32 -8.92 1.13
C LEU A 103 -0.83 -9.55 0.33
N ARG A 104 -1.84 -10.09 1.03
CA ARG A 104 -2.94 -10.88 0.46
C ARG A 104 -3.64 -10.24 -0.75
N PRO A 105 -3.94 -8.93 -0.83
CA PRO A 105 -4.56 -8.31 -1.99
C PRO A 105 -3.68 -8.30 -3.25
N HIS A 106 -2.38 -8.55 -3.11
CA HIS A 106 -1.39 -8.53 -4.19
C HIS A 106 -1.03 -9.93 -4.70
N LEU A 107 -1.50 -10.97 -4.03
CA LEU A 107 -1.32 -12.36 -4.45
C LEU A 107 -2.24 -12.68 -5.64
N PRO A 108 -1.82 -13.58 -6.54
CA PRO A 108 -2.59 -13.92 -7.74
C PRO A 108 -3.98 -14.45 -7.36
N ALA A 109 -5.04 -13.86 -7.92
CA ALA A 109 -6.43 -14.18 -7.57
C ALA A 109 -6.90 -15.59 -8.00
N SER A 110 -6.10 -16.34 -8.76
CA SER A 110 -6.47 -17.70 -9.13
C SER A 110 -6.61 -18.54 -7.86
N GLU A 111 -7.78 -19.14 -7.67
CA GLU A 111 -8.08 -19.95 -6.49
C GLU A 111 -7.04 -21.06 -6.30
N ALA A 112 -6.54 -21.66 -7.40
CA ALA A 112 -5.44 -22.64 -7.38
C ALA A 112 -4.08 -22.07 -6.91
N GLY A 113 -3.76 -20.83 -7.29
CA GLY A 113 -2.52 -20.13 -6.88
C GLY A 113 -2.57 -19.68 -5.43
N LEU A 114 -3.71 -19.19 -4.95
CA LEU A 114 -3.94 -18.96 -3.53
C LEU A 114 -3.99 -20.30 -2.76
N GLN A 115 -4.54 -21.37 -3.36
CA GLN A 115 -4.50 -22.76 -2.83
C GLN A 115 -3.10 -23.30 -2.62
N ALA A 116 -2.23 -23.01 -3.57
CA ALA A 116 -0.82 -23.34 -3.49
C ALA A 116 -0.04 -22.51 -2.45
N LEU A 117 -0.61 -21.41 -1.95
CA LEU A 117 0.05 -20.46 -1.04
C LEU A 117 -0.59 -20.40 0.37
N VAL A 118 -1.90 -20.65 0.53
CA VAL A 118 -2.68 -20.23 1.72
C VAL A 118 -3.98 -21.04 1.95
N PHE A 119 -4.01 -22.30 2.42
CA PHE A 119 -5.34 -22.94 2.71
C PHE A 119 -5.52 -23.58 4.08
N GLY A 120 -6.59 -23.12 4.74
CA GLY A 120 -7.10 -23.46 6.07
C GLY A 120 -7.55 -22.19 6.83
N ALA A 121 -8.53 -22.29 7.74
CA ALA A 121 -8.86 -21.19 8.67
C ALA A 121 -7.69 -20.85 9.62
N GLU A 122 -6.70 -21.74 9.67
CA GLU A 122 -5.50 -21.65 10.48
C GLU A 122 -4.28 -21.99 9.61
N VAL A 123 -3.64 -20.98 9.01
CA VAL A 123 -2.46 -21.20 8.15
C VAL A 123 -1.21 -21.19 9.01
N SER A 124 -0.58 -22.36 9.17
CA SER A 124 0.78 -22.47 9.69
C SER A 124 1.82 -22.28 8.59
N TYR A 125 2.98 -21.78 8.98
CA TYR A 125 4.13 -21.67 8.08
C TYR A 125 4.62 -23.07 7.67
N ASP A 126 5.12 -23.18 6.44
CA ASP A 126 5.71 -24.39 5.86
C ASP A 126 6.87 -23.91 4.96
N PRO A 127 8.10 -24.43 5.09
CA PRO A 127 9.27 -23.95 4.35
C PRO A 127 9.05 -23.86 2.83
N VAL A 128 8.34 -24.84 2.23
CA VAL A 128 8.02 -24.83 0.79
C VAL A 128 7.12 -23.65 0.43
N ARG A 129 6.16 -23.32 1.29
CA ARG A 129 5.25 -22.19 1.10
C ARG A 129 5.94 -20.86 1.39
N GLY A 130 6.84 -20.83 2.37
CA GLY A 130 7.67 -19.68 2.66
C GLY A 130 8.49 -19.26 1.45
N LEU A 131 9.09 -20.22 0.73
CA LEU A 131 9.81 -19.94 -0.51
C LEU A 131 8.91 -19.36 -1.60
N ARG A 132 7.72 -19.94 -1.79
CA ARG A 132 6.75 -19.42 -2.78
C ARG A 132 6.27 -18.01 -2.45
N LEU A 133 6.05 -17.71 -1.17
CA LEU A 133 5.72 -16.35 -0.73
C LEU A 133 6.89 -15.38 -0.98
N ALA A 134 8.14 -15.82 -0.78
CA ALA A 134 9.32 -15.02 -1.12
C ALA A 134 9.39 -14.71 -2.63
N ASP A 135 9.12 -15.71 -3.48
CA ASP A 135 9.09 -15.56 -4.93
C ASP A 135 7.98 -14.58 -5.38
N GLU A 136 6.80 -14.67 -4.77
CA GLU A 136 5.70 -13.74 -5.03
C GLU A 136 6.02 -12.32 -4.58
N ILE A 137 6.64 -12.13 -3.41
CA ILE A 137 7.11 -10.81 -2.96
C ILE A 137 8.13 -10.25 -3.97
N ALA A 138 9.06 -11.07 -4.46
CA ALA A 138 10.04 -10.67 -5.47
C ALA A 138 9.42 -10.39 -6.84
N ARG A 139 8.33 -11.06 -7.21
CA ARG A 139 7.53 -10.74 -8.41
C ARG A 139 6.87 -9.36 -8.24
N ILE A 140 6.19 -9.12 -7.13
CA ILE A 140 5.49 -7.85 -6.84
C ILE A 140 6.49 -6.69 -6.82
N GLU A 141 7.66 -6.87 -6.20
CA GLU A 141 8.71 -5.85 -6.15
C GLU A 141 9.19 -5.43 -7.55
N ARG A 142 9.38 -6.39 -8.46
CA ARG A 142 9.71 -6.12 -9.88
C ARG A 142 8.57 -5.44 -10.63
N GLU A 143 7.34 -5.91 -10.45
CA GLU A 143 6.15 -5.28 -11.07
C GLU A 143 5.95 -3.83 -10.61
N TRP A 144 6.38 -3.51 -9.39
CA TRP A 144 6.34 -2.16 -8.85
C TRP A 144 7.55 -1.30 -9.23
N GLY A 145 8.54 -1.84 -9.96
CA GLY A 145 9.76 -1.12 -10.35
C GLY A 145 10.60 -0.67 -9.14
N LEU A 146 10.57 -1.45 -8.05
CA LEU A 146 11.36 -1.17 -6.87
C LEU A 146 12.79 -1.72 -6.97
N ILE A 147 12.99 -2.74 -7.80
CA ILE A 147 14.27 -3.33 -8.19
C ILE A 147 14.41 -3.43 -9.71
#